data_AF-A0A521FNJ0-F1
#
_entry.id   AF-A0A521FNJ0-F1
#
_cell.length_a   1.000
_cell.length_b   1.000
_cell.length_c   1.000
_cell.angle_alpha   90.00
_cell.angle_beta   90.00
_cell.angle_gamma   90.00
#
_symmetry.space_group_name_H-M   'P 1'
#
loop_
_entity.id
_entity.type
_entity.pdbx_description
1 polymer ?
#
loop_
_entity_poly.entity_id
_entity_poly.type
_entity_poly.pdbx_seq_one_letter_code
_entity_poly.pdbx_strand_id
1 'polypeptide(L)'
;MQAISFRDRLQQTIYKVINPFVKGLIRIGLTPNAVTTIGLILNIGVAVIFVFGAEESNRGDLSFVGWGGALVLFAGLFDMLDGQVARLGNMSSKFGALYDSVLDRYSELIMFLGICYYLVSHHYFLSSLFAFIALIGSMMVSYTRARAEGLGIQSKGGLMQRPERVVTIGICALACGITGHYIGGDYKIYVPGISFHIFETMSIFTIPITIMAIMTNITAINRLRDAKKVMDAAELLEREALEKKTENKSLREHAAPVVVVGLIFMAAVFNFGNVNPALAQTQDQSNPSPLKFPVPKGVSNQLFYLQRDPNTNTIICELNTSANGQVVKDEPVLVYWLRYQENGEKKDLGYIQRKFAYGIESKSLGKDQYELRFVSHKKLPMYLVKSDNDQKYHVYVTVNNKKIQIERIFLRIEGGSFWLPNVKYVEIKGMNAANNTAITERIKI
;
A
#
# COMPACT_ATOMS: atom_id res chain seq x y z
N MET A 1 9.11 37.04 -8.44
CA MET A 1 9.78 36.31 -7.33
C MET A 1 8.71 35.81 -6.37
N GLN A 2 8.46 34.50 -6.29
CA GLN A 2 7.55 33.96 -5.27
C GLN A 2 8.16 34.22 -3.89
N ALA A 3 7.38 34.80 -2.98
CA ALA A 3 7.79 35.02 -1.61
C ALA A 3 8.10 33.67 -0.95
N ILE A 4 9.37 33.47 -0.58
CA ILE A 4 9.81 32.28 0.17
C ILE A 4 8.99 32.23 1.46
N SER A 5 8.25 31.14 1.68
CA SER A 5 7.42 30.95 2.87
C SER A 5 8.27 31.04 4.14
N PHE A 6 7.71 31.54 5.24
CA PHE A 6 8.38 31.56 6.55
C PHE A 6 8.93 30.18 6.94
N ARG A 7 8.20 29.12 6.59
CA ARG A 7 8.61 27.72 6.77
C ARG A 7 9.88 27.37 5.98
N ASP A 8 9.99 27.84 4.75
CA ASP A 8 11.14 27.58 3.89
C ASP A 8 12.38 28.34 4.38
N ARG A 9 12.20 29.57 4.89
CA ARG A 9 13.29 30.33 5.54
C ARG A 9 13.77 29.66 6.83
N LEU A 10 12.85 29.17 7.64
CA LEU A 10 13.17 28.44 8.87
C LEU A 10 13.93 27.14 8.55
N GLN A 11 13.46 26.39 7.55
CA GLN A 11 14.07 25.15 7.09
C GLN A 11 15.49 25.38 6.53
N GLN A 12 15.70 26.43 5.73
CA GLN A 12 17.04 26.79 5.25
C GLN A 12 17.99 27.20 6.38
N THR A 13 17.48 27.90 7.40
CA THR A 13 18.25 28.29 8.58
C THR A 13 18.66 27.05 9.38
N ILE A 14 17.73 26.13 9.62
CA ILE A 14 18.00 24.84 10.27
C ILE A 14 19.07 24.06 9.50
N TYR A 15 18.97 23.97 8.17
CA TYR A 15 19.97 23.28 7.35
C TYR A 15 21.34 23.96 7.41
N LYS A 16 21.41 25.29 7.47
CA LYS A 16 22.68 26.00 7.60
C LYS A 16 23.40 25.64 8.91
N VAL A 17 22.65 25.41 9.99
CA VAL A 17 23.17 25.00 11.31
C VAL A 17 23.51 23.51 11.33
N ILE A 18 22.66 22.64 10.77
CA ILE A 18 22.82 21.18 10.82
C ILE A 18 23.87 20.65 9.83
N ASN A 19 23.98 21.25 8.63
CA ASN A 19 24.83 20.72 7.56
C ASN A 19 26.32 20.60 7.92
N PRO A 20 26.95 21.52 8.67
CA PRO A 20 28.32 21.34 9.16
C PRO A 20 28.49 20.06 9.99
N PHE A 21 27.54 19.77 10.88
CA PHE A 21 27.54 18.55 11.68
C PHE A 21 27.36 17.32 10.80
N VAL A 22 26.39 17.34 9.87
CA VAL A 22 26.17 16.24 8.92
C VAL A 22 27.42 15.95 8.08
N LYS A 23 28.11 16.99 7.60
CA LYS A 23 29.38 16.84 6.87
C LYS A 23 30.48 16.25 7.76
N GLY A 24 30.51 16.63 9.03
CA GLY A 24 31.37 16.01 10.04
C GLY A 24 31.11 14.51 10.17
N LEU A 25 29.83 14.11 10.34
CA LEU A 25 29.40 12.71 10.41
C LEU A 25 29.80 11.91 9.16
N ILE A 26 29.62 12.49 7.98
CA ILE A 26 30.04 11.85 6.72
C ILE A 26 31.56 11.69 6.68
N ARG A 27 32.33 12.70 7.12
CA ARG A 27 33.80 12.64 7.13
C ARG A 27 34.36 11.58 8.09
N ILE A 28 33.70 11.32 9.21
CA ILE A 28 34.06 10.24 10.14
C ILE A 28 33.56 8.86 9.68
N GLY A 29 32.93 8.77 8.50
CA GLY A 29 32.49 7.50 7.90
C GLY A 29 31.18 6.95 8.47
N LEU A 30 30.39 7.76 9.18
CA LEU A 30 29.09 7.32 9.69
C LEU A 30 28.10 7.16 8.54
N THR A 31 27.57 5.95 8.40
CA THR A 31 26.51 5.64 7.43
C THR A 31 25.14 6.08 7.95
N PRO A 32 24.14 6.32 7.07
CA PRO A 32 22.78 6.66 7.50
C PRO A 32 22.20 5.62 8.46
N ASN A 33 22.35 4.33 8.15
CA ASN A 33 21.85 3.26 9.00
C ASN A 33 22.51 3.27 10.38
N ALA A 34 23.82 3.57 10.47
CA ALA A 34 24.49 3.69 11.76
C ALA A 34 23.94 4.86 12.59
N VAL A 35 23.63 6.00 11.96
CA VAL A 35 23.00 7.15 12.63
C VAL A 35 21.62 6.77 13.16
N THR A 36 20.79 6.08 12.37
CA THR A 36 19.50 5.56 12.83
C THR A 36 19.66 4.57 13.98
N THR A 37 20.64 3.65 13.92
CA THR A 37 20.91 2.69 15.02
C THR A 37 21.33 3.40 16.30
N ILE A 38 22.13 4.47 16.21
CA ILE A 38 22.47 5.30 17.37
C ILE A 38 21.21 5.94 17.94
N GLY A 39 20.31 6.48 17.11
CA GLY A 39 19.01 7.00 17.54
C GLY A 39 18.18 5.99 18.33
N LEU A 40 18.14 4.73 17.86
CA LEU A 40 17.49 3.62 18.58
C LEU A 40 18.15 3.36 19.94
N ILE A 41 19.48 3.28 19.99
CA ILE A 41 20.22 3.04 21.25
C ILE A 41 19.96 4.17 22.25
N LEU A 42 19.90 5.43 21.79
CA LEU A 42 19.58 6.58 22.63
C LEU A 42 18.15 6.49 23.18
N ASN A 43 17.17 6.07 22.37
CA ASN A 43 15.79 5.86 22.84
C ASN A 43 15.66 4.66 23.80
N ILE A 44 16.48 3.62 23.65
CA ILE A 44 16.63 2.58 24.69
C ILE A 44 17.15 3.21 25.98
N GLY A 45 18.16 4.09 25.89
CA GLY A 45 18.66 4.86 27.02
C GLY A 45 17.58 5.70 27.70
N VAL A 46 16.67 6.34 26.94
CA VAL A 46 15.52 7.06 27.50
C VAL A 46 14.66 6.12 28.33
N ALA A 47 14.29 4.96 27.78
CA ALA A 47 13.48 3.99 28.50
C ALA A 47 14.16 3.50 29.78
N VAL A 48 15.48 3.26 29.71
CA VAL A 48 16.30 2.90 30.86
C VAL A 48 16.28 3.99 31.93
N ILE A 49 16.43 5.27 31.58
CA ILE A 49 16.34 6.39 32.55
C ILE A 49 14.99 6.40 33.26
N PHE A 50 13.88 6.23 32.52
CA PHE A 50 12.56 6.19 33.11
C PHE A 50 12.35 4.94 33.98
N VAL A 51 12.85 3.76 33.59
CA VAL A 51 12.75 2.55 34.41
C VAL A 51 13.60 2.67 35.67
N PHE A 52 14.84 3.14 35.59
CA PHE A 52 15.66 3.39 36.79
C PHE A 52 15.04 4.44 37.71
N GLY A 53 14.50 5.53 37.15
CA GLY A 53 13.76 6.52 37.93
C GLY A 53 12.54 5.90 38.60
N ALA A 54 11.89 4.92 38.00
CA ALA A 54 10.74 4.23 38.59
C ALA A 54 11.10 3.38 39.82
N GLU A 55 12.29 2.78 39.83
CA GLU A 55 12.74 1.85 40.88
C GLU A 55 13.51 2.54 42.00
N GLU A 56 14.38 3.50 41.65
CA GLU A 56 15.35 4.09 42.58
C GLU A 56 14.92 5.46 43.12
N SER A 57 13.96 6.13 42.46
CA SER A 57 13.53 7.48 42.84
C SER A 57 12.19 7.48 43.57
N ASN A 58 11.98 8.52 44.37
CA ASN A 58 10.68 8.75 45.01
C ASN A 58 9.77 9.52 44.05
N ARG A 59 8.45 9.42 44.25
CA ARG A 59 7.44 10.11 43.42
C ARG A 59 7.67 11.61 43.22
N GLY A 60 8.23 12.30 44.22
CA GLY A 60 8.55 13.72 44.15
C GLY A 60 9.89 14.07 43.48
N ASP A 61 10.71 13.08 43.13
CA ASP A 61 11.97 13.29 42.40
C ASP A 61 11.75 13.20 40.89
N LEU A 62 11.53 14.36 40.27
CA LEU A 62 11.27 14.47 38.84
C LEU A 62 12.56 14.64 38.01
N SER A 63 13.74 14.46 38.62
CA SER A 63 15.02 14.63 37.92
C SER A 63 15.19 13.63 36.77
N PHE A 64 14.78 12.37 36.97
CA PHE A 64 14.81 11.33 35.94
C PHE A 64 13.87 11.66 34.77
N VAL A 65 12.71 12.26 35.04
CA VAL A 65 11.80 12.77 33.99
C VAL A 65 12.52 13.87 33.19
N GLY A 66 13.20 14.79 33.86
CA GLY A 66 13.99 15.85 33.24
C GLY A 66 15.10 15.32 32.32
N TRP A 67 15.93 14.42 32.84
CA TRP A 67 17.02 13.79 32.09
C TRP A 67 16.51 12.92 30.93
N GLY A 68 15.41 12.19 31.15
CA GLY A 68 14.72 11.46 30.09
C GLY A 68 14.27 12.41 28.98
N GLY A 69 13.68 13.56 29.33
CA GLY A 69 13.30 14.61 28.38
C GLY A 69 14.47 15.18 27.59
N ALA A 70 15.59 15.48 28.26
CA ALA A 70 16.80 15.95 27.60
C ALA A 70 17.34 14.91 26.60
N LEU A 71 17.36 13.64 26.98
CA LEU A 71 17.83 12.57 26.11
C LEU A 71 16.88 12.31 24.94
N VAL A 72 15.55 12.46 25.11
CA VAL A 72 14.58 12.41 24.01
C VAL A 72 14.86 13.49 22.98
N LEU A 73 15.10 14.74 23.41
CA LEU A 73 15.43 15.82 22.49
C LEU A 73 16.75 15.56 21.76
N PHE A 74 17.75 15.05 22.48
CA PHE A 74 19.04 14.71 21.89
C PHE A 74 18.94 13.56 20.89
N ALA A 75 18.23 12.47 21.23
CA ALA A 75 17.97 11.33 20.33
C ALA A 75 17.22 11.76 19.07
N GLY A 76 16.23 12.65 19.22
CA GLY A 76 15.47 13.23 18.11
C GLY A 76 16.33 13.98 17.09
N LEU A 77 17.51 14.46 17.48
CA LEU A 77 18.46 15.05 16.52
C LEU A 77 19.03 13.98 15.58
N PHE A 78 19.40 12.80 16.09
CA PHE A 78 19.95 11.71 15.27
C PHE A 78 18.95 11.20 14.24
N ASP A 79 17.68 11.09 14.65
CA ASP A 79 16.55 10.75 13.80
C ASP A 79 16.29 11.75 12.66
N MET A 80 16.73 13.01 12.82
CA MET A 80 16.65 14.02 11.76
C MET A 80 17.92 14.04 10.88
N LEU A 81 19.04 13.57 11.44
CA LEU A 81 20.36 13.60 10.81
C LEU A 81 20.54 12.47 9.80
N ASP A 82 20.00 11.27 10.04
CA ASP A 82 20.19 10.11 9.15
C ASP A 82 19.73 10.36 7.71
N GLY A 83 18.57 10.99 7.52
CA GLY A 83 18.06 11.36 6.21
C GLY A 83 18.90 12.45 5.55
N GLN A 84 19.51 13.35 6.33
CA GLN A 84 20.44 14.35 5.80
C GLN A 84 21.78 13.73 5.42
N VAL A 85 22.31 12.80 6.23
CA VAL A 85 23.51 12.01 5.94
C VAL A 85 23.29 11.19 4.66
N ALA A 86 22.11 10.60 4.48
CA ALA A 86 21.76 9.87 3.28
C ALA A 86 21.72 10.76 2.02
N ARG A 87 21.20 11.99 2.14
CA ARG A 87 21.09 12.94 1.02
C ARG A 87 22.41 13.60 0.68
N LEU A 88 23.09 14.19 1.68
CA LEU A 88 24.35 14.90 1.48
C LEU A 88 25.53 13.97 1.23
N GLY A 89 25.47 12.74 1.75
CA GLY A 89 26.48 11.71 1.53
C GLY A 89 26.27 10.89 0.26
N ASN A 90 25.21 11.14 -0.53
CA ASN A 90 24.82 10.31 -1.68
C ASN A 90 24.66 8.81 -1.33
N MET A 91 24.21 8.51 -0.11
CA MET A 91 24.05 7.15 0.44
C MET A 91 22.56 6.74 0.55
N SER A 92 21.68 7.37 -0.21
CA SER A 92 20.23 7.11 -0.15
C SER A 92 19.88 5.78 -0.79
N SER A 93 19.12 4.93 -0.08
CA SER A 93 18.70 3.61 -0.58
C SER A 93 17.28 3.25 -0.14
N LYS A 94 16.62 2.36 -0.89
CA LYS A 94 15.27 1.87 -0.54
C LYS A 94 15.28 1.10 0.77
N PHE A 95 16.31 0.27 1.00
CA PHE A 95 16.46 -0.45 2.26
C PHE A 95 16.71 0.50 3.42
N GLY A 96 17.59 1.50 3.25
CA GLY A 96 17.84 2.52 4.28
C GLY A 96 16.56 3.27 4.66
N ALA A 97 15.75 3.67 3.69
CA ALA A 97 14.46 4.31 3.95
C ALA A 97 13.47 3.39 4.70
N LEU A 98 13.49 2.08 4.45
CA LEU A 98 12.70 1.10 5.20
C LEU A 98 13.27 0.88 6.62
N TYR A 99 14.59 0.82 6.75
CA TYR A 99 15.31 0.62 8.00
C TYR A 99 15.08 1.77 8.98
N ASP A 100 15.34 3.00 8.54
CA ASP A 100 15.03 4.27 9.22
C ASP A 100 13.60 4.25 9.76
N SER A 101 12.66 4.11 8.82
CA SER A 101 11.27 3.89 9.12
C SER A 101 11.04 2.87 10.24
N VAL A 102 11.46 1.61 10.09
CA VAL A 102 11.16 0.55 11.07
C VAL A 102 11.74 0.89 12.45
N LEU A 103 12.98 1.37 12.50
CA LEU A 103 13.63 1.70 13.76
C LEU A 103 13.02 2.91 14.44
N ASP A 104 12.48 3.89 13.71
CA ASP A 104 11.71 5.00 14.30
C ASP A 104 10.55 4.50 15.14
N ARG A 105 9.84 3.48 14.65
CA ARG A 105 8.70 2.89 15.37
C ARG A 105 9.16 2.16 16.61
N TYR A 106 10.23 1.37 16.53
CA TYR A 106 10.80 0.72 17.71
C TYR A 106 11.29 1.73 18.73
N SER A 107 11.95 2.80 18.28
CA SER A 107 12.45 3.89 19.13
C SER A 107 11.31 4.55 19.91
N GLU A 108 10.22 4.93 19.22
CA GLU A 108 9.04 5.49 19.89
C GLU A 108 8.37 4.48 20.84
N LEU A 109 8.22 3.21 20.44
CA LEU A 109 7.63 2.16 21.27
C LEU A 109 8.40 1.96 22.57
N ILE A 110 9.73 1.89 22.49
CA ILE A 110 10.61 1.69 23.63
C ILE A 110 10.58 2.91 24.56
N MET A 111 10.65 4.12 24.00
CA MET A 111 10.51 5.36 24.77
C MET A 111 9.19 5.39 25.55
N PHE A 112 8.05 5.14 24.89
CA PHE A 112 6.75 5.11 25.55
C PHE A 112 6.63 3.99 26.57
N LEU A 113 7.25 2.83 26.35
CA LEU A 113 7.29 1.75 27.34
C LEU A 113 7.92 2.25 28.65
N GLY A 114 9.07 2.94 28.58
CA GLY A 114 9.70 3.52 29.77
C GLY A 114 8.82 4.56 30.46
N ILE A 115 8.21 5.48 29.69
CA ILE A 115 7.29 6.50 30.22
C ILE A 115 6.09 5.84 30.92
N CYS A 116 5.45 4.86 30.27
CA CYS A 116 4.33 4.13 30.85
C CYS A 116 4.73 3.40 32.13
N TYR A 117 5.89 2.74 32.14
CA TYR A 117 6.41 2.05 33.33
C TYR A 117 6.59 3.04 34.50
N TYR A 118 7.31 4.14 34.28
CA TYR A 118 7.52 5.17 35.29
C TYR A 118 6.22 5.72 35.87
N LEU A 119 5.25 6.02 35.00
CA LEU A 119 3.94 6.53 35.42
C LEU A 119 3.15 5.51 36.24
N VAL A 120 3.16 4.24 35.86
CA VAL A 120 2.47 3.17 36.61
C VAL A 120 3.12 2.96 37.98
N SER A 121 4.45 2.83 38.04
CA SER A 121 5.18 2.58 39.29
C SER A 121 4.98 3.68 40.33
N HIS A 122 4.83 4.93 39.89
CA HIS A 122 4.55 6.08 40.75
C HIS A 122 3.06 6.35 41.00
N HIS A 123 2.18 5.42 40.64
CA HIS A 123 0.72 5.50 40.82
C HIS A 123 0.03 6.62 40.03
N TYR A 124 0.57 7.02 38.88
CA TYR A 124 -0.07 7.91 37.92
C TYR A 124 -0.89 7.13 36.86
N PHE A 125 -1.74 6.21 37.31
CA PHE A 125 -2.44 5.25 36.44
C PHE A 125 -3.23 5.88 35.28
N LEU A 126 -3.96 6.98 35.53
CA LEU A 126 -4.71 7.65 34.47
C LEU A 126 -3.77 8.27 33.43
N SER A 127 -2.64 8.84 33.87
CA SER A 127 -1.63 9.42 32.97
C SER A 127 -0.94 8.33 32.15
N SER A 128 -0.65 7.16 32.73
CA SER A 128 -0.07 6.03 31.98
C SER A 128 -1.02 5.49 30.92
N LEU A 129 -2.33 5.49 31.20
CA LEU A 129 -3.34 5.11 30.20
C LEU A 129 -3.35 6.09 29.02
N PHE A 130 -3.28 7.41 29.29
CA PHE A 130 -3.19 8.39 28.21
C PHE A 130 -1.86 8.33 27.45
N ALA A 131 -0.74 8.04 28.12
CA ALA A 131 0.54 7.77 27.45
C ALA A 131 0.44 6.56 26.52
N PHE A 132 -0.22 5.49 26.94
CA PHE A 132 -0.48 4.32 26.10
C PHE A 132 -1.41 4.63 24.92
N ILE A 133 -2.46 5.44 25.11
CA ILE A 133 -3.32 5.90 24.02
C ILE A 133 -2.53 6.79 23.03
N ALA A 134 -1.59 7.60 23.53
CA ALA A 134 -0.69 8.38 22.68
C ALA A 134 0.26 7.50 21.88
N LEU A 135 0.75 6.41 22.46
CA LEU A 135 1.52 5.40 21.75
C LEU A 135 0.70 4.78 20.60
N ILE A 136 -0.55 4.36 20.87
CA ILE A 136 -1.46 3.85 19.84
C ILE A 136 -1.64 4.88 18.71
N GLY A 137 -1.93 6.13 19.08
CA GLY A 137 -2.10 7.21 18.11
C GLY A 137 -0.84 7.45 17.29
N SER A 138 0.34 7.45 17.91
CA SER A 138 1.64 7.62 17.24
C SER A 138 1.88 6.55 16.17
N MET A 139 1.61 5.29 16.52
CA MET A 139 1.71 4.15 15.61
C MET A 139 0.72 4.28 14.45
N MET A 140 -0.53 4.65 14.74
CA MET A 140 -1.58 4.78 13.74
C MET A 140 -1.35 5.96 12.79
N VAL A 141 -0.80 7.08 13.26
CA VAL A 141 -0.40 8.21 12.40
C VAL A 141 0.63 7.75 11.36
N SER A 142 1.64 6.98 11.79
CA SER A 142 2.70 6.47 10.90
C SER A 142 2.18 5.38 9.95
N TYR A 143 1.39 4.44 10.46
CA TYR A 143 0.85 3.32 9.69
C TYR A 143 -0.15 3.77 8.62
N THR A 144 -1.10 4.64 8.97
CA THR A 144 -2.09 5.16 8.00
C THR A 144 -1.42 5.88 6.84
N ARG A 145 -0.36 6.65 7.10
CA ARG A 145 0.46 7.26 6.05
C ARG A 145 1.14 6.22 5.17
N ALA A 146 1.89 5.29 5.76
CA ALA A 146 2.62 4.27 5.01
C ALA A 146 1.67 3.41 4.16
N ARG A 147 0.49 3.08 4.69
CA ARG A 147 -0.53 2.31 3.99
C ARG A 147 -1.18 3.10 2.86
N ALA A 148 -1.49 4.38 3.08
CA ALA A 148 -2.01 5.27 2.03
C ALA A 148 -0.99 5.47 0.90
N GLU A 149 0.27 5.72 1.23
CA GLU A 149 1.35 5.87 0.24
C GLU A 149 1.57 4.56 -0.54
N GLY A 150 1.45 3.39 0.13
CA GLY A 150 1.46 2.08 -0.53
C GLY A 150 0.27 1.83 -1.47
N LEU A 151 -0.84 2.57 -1.30
CA LEU A 151 -1.98 2.60 -2.22
C LEU A 151 -1.82 3.66 -3.34
N GLY A 152 -0.69 4.38 -3.38
CA GLY A 152 -0.46 5.47 -4.31
C GLY A 152 -1.08 6.81 -3.90
N ILE A 153 -1.57 6.93 -2.66
CA ILE A 153 -2.22 8.13 -2.14
C ILE A 153 -1.23 8.92 -1.28
N GLN A 154 -0.98 10.18 -1.61
CA GLN A 154 -0.10 11.02 -0.78
C GLN A 154 -0.81 11.40 0.53
N SER A 155 -0.19 11.09 1.66
CA SER A 155 -0.72 11.38 3.00
C SER A 155 0.34 12.10 3.86
N LYS A 156 0.59 13.37 3.55
CA LYS A 156 1.68 14.18 4.19
C LYS A 156 1.18 15.18 5.25
N GLY A 157 -0.14 15.39 5.36
CA GLY A 157 -0.74 16.35 6.29
C GLY A 157 -1.04 15.77 7.69
N GLY A 158 -1.59 16.61 8.56
CA GLY A 158 -2.00 16.24 9.92
C GLY A 158 -1.06 16.76 11.01
N LEU A 159 -1.61 16.95 12.20
CA LEU A 159 -0.91 17.42 13.40
C LEU A 159 -0.25 16.24 14.14
N MET A 160 0.67 16.52 15.06
CA MET A 160 1.35 15.49 15.86
C MET A 160 2.06 14.43 15.00
N GLN A 161 2.73 14.89 13.95
CA GLN A 161 3.77 14.14 13.26
C GLN A 161 4.97 13.93 14.18
N ARG A 162 5.90 13.09 13.75
CA ARG A 162 7.04 12.67 14.57
C ARG A 162 7.82 13.83 15.20
N PRO A 163 8.25 14.88 14.46
CA PRO A 163 8.99 15.98 15.08
C PRO A 163 8.18 16.69 16.17
N GLU A 164 6.88 16.90 15.95
CA GLU A 164 6.00 17.56 16.91
C GLU A 164 5.84 16.72 18.19
N ARG A 165 5.75 15.39 18.06
CA ARG A 165 5.66 14.48 19.21
C ARG A 165 6.95 14.45 20.01
N VAL A 166 8.10 14.28 19.35
CA VAL A 166 9.42 14.26 20.00
C VAL A 166 9.68 15.55 20.75
N VAL A 167 9.38 16.70 20.13
CA VAL A 167 9.51 18.02 20.77
C VAL A 167 8.56 18.16 21.96
N THR A 168 7.29 17.74 21.81
CA THR A 168 6.31 17.81 22.91
C THR A 168 6.75 16.97 24.11
N ILE A 169 7.12 15.71 23.89
CA ILE A 169 7.56 14.81 24.97
C ILE A 169 8.83 15.35 25.61
N GLY A 170 9.85 15.67 24.81
CA GLY A 170 11.15 16.08 25.29
C GLY A 170 11.14 17.40 26.05
N ILE A 171 10.50 18.45 25.50
CA ILE A 171 10.42 19.76 26.15
C ILE A 171 9.59 19.68 27.43
N CYS A 172 8.43 19.01 27.40
CA CYS A 172 7.56 18.95 28.57
C CYS A 172 8.15 18.09 29.69
N ALA A 173 8.85 17.00 29.36
CA ALA A 173 9.59 16.20 30.34
C ALA A 173 10.75 17.00 30.96
N LEU A 174 11.53 17.70 30.14
CA LEU A 174 12.63 18.56 30.60
C LEU A 174 12.10 19.69 31.50
N ALA A 175 11.05 20.38 31.06
CA ALA A 175 10.40 21.42 31.83
C ALA A 175 9.84 20.89 33.16
N CYS A 176 9.27 19.67 33.17
CA CYS A 176 8.79 19.01 34.37
C CYS A 176 9.92 18.79 35.38
N GLY A 177 11.06 18.24 34.95
CA GLY A 177 12.22 18.03 35.82
C GLY A 177 12.84 19.33 36.35
N ILE A 178 13.00 20.33 35.49
CA ILE A 178 13.48 21.67 35.89
C ILE A 178 12.52 22.30 36.90
N THR A 179 11.22 22.25 36.62
CA THR A 179 10.22 22.83 37.51
C THR A 179 10.19 22.12 38.85
N GLY A 180 10.22 20.78 38.86
CA GLY A 180 10.32 19.97 40.08
C GLY A 180 11.53 20.32 40.95
N HIS A 181 12.66 20.70 40.35
CA HIS A 181 13.82 21.19 41.09
C HIS A 181 13.56 22.52 41.82
N TYR A 182 12.82 23.46 41.20
CA TYR A 182 12.57 24.79 41.79
C TYR A 182 11.37 24.85 42.73
N ILE A 183 10.25 24.19 42.39
CA ILE A 183 8.99 24.27 43.15
C ILE A 183 8.69 23.01 43.98
N GLY A 184 9.49 21.95 43.82
CA GLY A 184 9.25 20.61 44.38
C GLY A 184 8.40 19.73 43.46
N GLY A 185 8.66 18.42 43.44
CA GLY A 185 7.89 17.48 42.62
C GLY A 185 6.48 17.19 43.13
N ASP A 186 6.23 17.41 44.42
CA ASP A 186 4.92 17.18 45.06
C ASP A 186 4.04 18.44 45.15
N TYR A 187 4.42 19.53 44.48
CA TYR A 187 3.62 20.76 44.48
C TYR A 187 2.25 20.52 43.84
N LYS A 188 1.18 20.88 44.56
CA LYS A 188 -0.22 20.63 44.18
C LYS A 188 -1.05 21.90 44.29
N ILE A 189 -1.95 22.10 43.32
CA ILE A 189 -2.93 23.17 43.33
C ILE A 189 -4.32 22.57 43.54
N TYR A 190 -5.02 23.09 44.55
CA TYR A 190 -6.39 22.74 44.88
C TYR A 190 -7.31 23.92 44.57
N VAL A 191 -8.50 23.62 44.06
CA VAL A 191 -9.55 24.63 43.83
C VAL A 191 -10.68 24.38 44.81
N PRO A 192 -11.19 25.42 45.51
CA PRO A 192 -12.34 25.27 46.40
C PRO A 192 -13.54 24.64 45.65
N GLY A 193 -14.09 23.55 46.21
CA GLY A 193 -15.23 22.83 45.63
C GLY A 193 -14.87 21.61 44.76
N ILE A 194 -13.60 21.34 44.49
CA ILE A 194 -13.13 20.12 43.79
C ILE A 194 -12.40 19.21 44.79
N SER A 195 -12.78 17.93 44.84
CA SER A 195 -12.24 16.94 45.80
C SER A 195 -10.85 16.40 45.43
N PHE A 196 -10.34 16.73 44.25
CA PHE A 196 -9.03 16.33 43.73
C PHE A 196 -8.19 17.55 43.36
N HIS A 197 -6.87 17.41 43.35
CA HIS A 197 -5.97 18.47 42.90
C HIS A 197 -6.10 18.63 41.38
N ILE A 198 -6.16 19.87 40.90
CA ILE A 198 -6.27 20.17 39.46
C ILE A 198 -4.92 20.17 38.75
N PHE A 199 -3.84 20.29 39.52
CA PHE A 199 -2.47 20.35 39.03
C PHE A 199 -1.55 19.75 40.09
N GLU A 200 -0.60 18.94 39.62
CA GLU A 200 0.58 18.47 40.34
C GLU A 200 1.79 18.81 39.45
N THR A 201 3.00 18.95 39.98
CA THR A 201 4.18 19.27 39.13
C THR A 201 4.32 18.31 37.94
N MET A 202 4.02 17.02 38.14
CA MET A 202 4.01 16.01 37.09
C MET A 202 3.02 16.30 35.94
N SER A 203 1.99 17.12 36.17
CA SER A 203 1.03 17.58 35.16
C SER A 203 1.68 18.36 34.02
N ILE A 204 2.85 18.99 34.26
CA ILE A 204 3.64 19.66 33.21
C ILE A 204 4.03 18.68 32.10
N PHE A 205 4.25 17.41 32.45
CA PHE A 205 4.57 16.36 31.51
C PHE A 205 3.32 15.61 31.02
N THR A 206 2.39 15.29 31.92
CA THR A 206 1.27 14.38 31.60
C THR A 206 0.10 15.06 30.88
N ILE A 207 -0.16 16.35 31.11
CA ILE A 207 -1.20 17.08 30.36
C ILE A 207 -0.84 17.17 28.87
N PRO A 208 0.38 17.59 28.46
CA PRO A 208 0.78 17.57 27.06
C PRO A 208 0.72 16.18 26.42
N ILE A 209 1.11 15.12 27.14
CA ILE A 209 0.94 13.75 26.66
C ILE A 209 -0.53 13.41 26.42
N THR A 210 -1.42 13.84 27.31
CA THR A 210 -2.87 13.60 27.18
C THR A 210 -3.43 14.33 25.96
N ILE A 211 -3.02 15.58 25.72
CA ILE A 211 -3.40 16.33 24.51
C ILE A 211 -2.84 15.62 23.26
N MET A 212 -1.58 15.20 23.29
CA MET A 212 -0.96 14.43 22.21
C MET A 212 -1.72 13.12 21.95
N ALA A 213 -2.20 12.43 22.99
CA ALA A 213 -2.99 11.21 22.86
C ALA A 213 -4.26 11.43 22.03
N ILE A 214 -4.98 12.51 22.31
CA ILE A 214 -6.19 12.88 21.58
C ILE A 214 -5.83 13.27 20.13
N MET A 215 -4.85 14.16 19.98
CA MET A 215 -4.49 14.76 18.70
C MET A 215 -3.89 13.76 17.71
N THR A 216 -3.08 12.80 18.17
CA THR A 216 -2.51 11.74 17.33
C THR A 216 -3.60 10.81 16.80
N ASN A 217 -4.54 10.38 17.65
CA ASN A 217 -5.66 9.52 17.23
C ASN A 217 -6.62 10.24 16.27
N ILE A 218 -6.96 11.50 16.54
CA ILE A 218 -7.73 12.34 15.60
C ILE A 218 -7.00 12.43 14.25
N THR A 219 -5.69 12.67 14.27
CA THR A 219 -4.90 12.77 13.04
C THR A 219 -4.90 11.46 12.25
N ALA A 220 -4.75 10.31 12.91
CA ALA A 220 -4.82 9.01 12.24
C ALA A 220 -6.17 8.77 11.56
N ILE A 221 -7.27 9.10 12.25
CA ILE A 221 -8.62 8.98 11.69
C ILE A 221 -8.82 9.95 10.52
N ASN A 222 -8.33 11.19 10.64
CA ASN A 222 -8.41 12.16 9.56
C ASN A 222 -7.62 11.71 8.32
N ARG A 223 -6.41 11.18 8.50
CA ARG A 223 -5.63 10.60 7.38
C ARG A 223 -6.38 9.47 6.67
N LEU A 224 -7.05 8.61 7.44
CA LEU A 224 -7.87 7.54 6.87
C LEU A 224 -9.06 8.10 6.07
N ARG A 225 -9.78 9.10 6.62
CA ARG A 225 -10.90 9.76 5.95
C ARG A 225 -10.46 10.49 4.67
N ASP A 226 -9.32 11.17 4.72
CA ASP A 226 -8.76 11.87 3.57
C ASP A 226 -8.34 10.90 2.48
N ALA A 227 -7.71 9.77 2.84
CA ALA A 227 -7.41 8.70 1.89
C ALA A 227 -8.69 8.16 1.22
N LYS A 228 -9.77 7.94 1.99
CA LYS A 228 -11.06 7.53 1.44
C LYS A 228 -11.60 8.55 0.44
N LYS A 229 -11.61 9.84 0.77
CA LYS A 229 -12.09 10.90 -0.14
C LYS A 229 -11.32 10.91 -1.47
N VAL A 230 -9.99 10.72 -1.42
CA VAL A 230 -9.16 10.64 -2.64
C VAL A 230 -9.53 9.43 -3.48
N MET A 231 -9.82 8.28 -2.86
CA MET A 231 -10.27 7.08 -3.56
C MET A 231 -11.65 7.28 -4.20
N ASP A 232 -12.61 7.79 -3.42
CA ASP A 232 -13.98 8.03 -3.90
C ASP A 232 -13.98 9.03 -5.09
N ALA A 233 -13.17 10.10 -5.00
CA ALA A 233 -13.01 11.07 -6.09
C ALA A 233 -12.38 10.46 -7.34
N ALA A 234 -11.39 9.57 -7.19
CA ALA A 234 -10.80 8.86 -8.31
C ALA A 234 -11.80 7.93 -8.99
N GLU A 235 -12.64 7.23 -8.21
CA GLU A 235 -13.69 6.36 -8.74
C GLU A 235 -14.78 7.16 -9.48
N LEU A 236 -15.19 8.33 -8.96
CA LEU A 236 -16.15 9.22 -9.62
C LEU A 236 -15.62 9.74 -10.96
N LEU A 237 -14.37 10.22 -11.00
CA LEU A 237 -13.75 10.69 -12.24
C LEU A 237 -13.64 9.58 -13.29
N GLU A 238 -13.40 8.34 -12.86
CA GLU A 238 -13.38 7.17 -13.75
C GLU A 238 -14.77 6.87 -14.33
N ARG A 239 -15.83 6.96 -13.50
CA ARG A 239 -17.23 6.80 -13.96
C ARG A 239 -17.63 7.87 -14.96
N GLU A 240 -17.38 9.14 -14.65
CA GLU A 240 -17.68 10.26 -15.57
C GLU A 240 -16.91 10.14 -16.90
N ALA A 241 -15.66 9.67 -16.86
CA ALA A 241 -14.88 9.43 -18.07
C ALA A 241 -15.47 8.29 -18.92
N LEU A 242 -16.01 7.25 -18.27
CA LEU A 242 -16.66 6.12 -18.94
C LEU A 242 -18.00 6.54 -19.57
N GLU A 243 -18.80 7.35 -18.86
CA GLU A 243 -20.05 7.93 -19.37
C GLU A 243 -19.80 8.82 -20.58
N LYS A 244 -18.82 9.74 -20.50
CA LYS A 244 -18.44 10.60 -21.65
C LYS A 244 -17.91 9.81 -22.85
N LYS A 245 -17.20 8.70 -22.62
CA LYS A 245 -16.78 7.79 -23.71
C LYS A 245 -18.00 7.11 -24.36
N THR A 246 -18.99 6.73 -23.56
CA THR A 246 -20.22 6.08 -24.03
C THR A 246 -21.10 7.06 -24.81
N GLU A 247 -21.23 8.30 -24.34
CA GLU A 247 -22.01 9.37 -25.00
C GLU A 247 -21.35 9.87 -26.30
N ASN A 248 -20.03 10.05 -26.32
CA ASN A 248 -19.33 10.39 -27.57
C ASN A 248 -19.39 9.26 -28.62
N LYS A 249 -19.51 8.00 -28.16
CA LYS A 249 -19.69 6.84 -29.04
C LYS A 249 -21.11 6.81 -29.65
N SER A 250 -22.15 7.13 -28.87
CA SER A 250 -23.53 7.19 -29.39
C SER A 250 -23.73 8.35 -30.38
N LEU A 251 -23.11 9.51 -30.14
CA LEU A 251 -23.14 10.66 -31.06
C LEU A 251 -22.44 10.36 -32.40
N ARG A 252 -21.36 9.56 -32.38
CA ARG A 252 -20.64 9.15 -33.60
C ARG A 252 -21.39 8.11 -34.43
N GLU A 253 -22.19 7.24 -33.81
CA GLU A 253 -22.97 6.22 -34.52
C GLU A 253 -24.16 6.80 -35.32
N HIS A 254 -24.61 8.03 -35.01
CA HIS A 254 -25.71 8.70 -35.73
C HIS A 254 -25.25 9.53 -36.95
N ALA A 255 -23.96 9.57 -37.28
CA ALA A 255 -23.39 10.53 -38.24
C ALA A 255 -22.67 9.93 -39.47
N ALA A 256 -22.88 8.66 -39.84
CA ALA A 256 -22.19 8.06 -41.00
C ALA A 256 -23.16 7.41 -42.02
N PRO A 257 -23.13 7.81 -43.32
CA PRO A 257 -23.86 7.14 -44.38
C PRO A 257 -23.09 5.95 -44.98
N VAL A 258 -23.90 5.02 -45.50
CA VAL A 258 -23.67 3.79 -46.29
C VAL A 258 -22.57 3.92 -47.36
N VAL A 259 -21.82 2.82 -47.65
CA VAL A 259 -21.54 2.28 -49.01
C VAL A 259 -20.53 1.11 -49.02
N VAL A 260 -20.84 0.14 -49.89
CA VAL A 260 -20.09 -1.01 -50.47
C VAL A 260 -20.31 -2.43 -49.92
N VAL A 261 -21.16 -3.11 -50.69
CA VAL A 261 -21.37 -4.55 -50.91
C VAL A 261 -20.12 -5.25 -51.49
N GLY A 262 -19.87 -6.52 -51.16
CA GLY A 262 -18.99 -7.35 -52.00
C GLY A 262 -18.55 -8.72 -51.49
N LEU A 263 -19.37 -9.73 -51.77
CA LEU A 263 -19.01 -11.09 -52.23
C LEU A 263 -18.44 -12.16 -51.30
N ILE A 264 -19.03 -13.33 -51.50
CA ILE A 264 -18.89 -14.65 -50.87
C ILE A 264 -17.97 -15.52 -51.76
N PHE A 265 -17.36 -16.56 -51.16
CA PHE A 265 -17.27 -17.97 -51.64
C PHE A 265 -15.88 -18.63 -51.78
N MET A 266 -15.80 -19.82 -51.14
CA MET A 266 -14.98 -21.04 -51.36
C MET A 266 -13.44 -20.94 -51.34
N ALA A 267 -12.71 -21.61 -50.44
CA ALA A 267 -12.55 -23.03 -50.11
C ALA A 267 -11.34 -23.69 -50.78
N ALA A 268 -10.72 -24.58 -50.00
CA ALA A 268 -10.00 -25.79 -50.39
C ALA A 268 -8.47 -25.77 -50.52
N VAL A 269 -7.87 -26.46 -49.55
CA VAL A 269 -6.92 -27.60 -49.71
C VAL A 269 -5.51 -27.28 -50.20
N PHE A 270 -4.55 -27.42 -49.28
CA PHE A 270 -3.33 -28.19 -49.53
C PHE A 270 -3.02 -29.09 -48.33
N ASN A 271 -2.44 -30.23 -48.66
CA ASN A 271 -2.43 -31.46 -47.90
C ASN A 271 -0.97 -31.91 -47.65
N PHE A 272 -0.80 -32.71 -46.59
CA PHE A 272 0.29 -33.63 -46.24
C PHE A 272 1.70 -33.14 -45.85
N GLY A 273 2.11 -33.62 -44.66
CA GLY A 273 3.50 -33.81 -44.22
C GLY A 273 3.54 -34.50 -42.84
N ASN A 274 3.88 -35.78 -42.82
CA ASN A 274 3.70 -36.75 -41.73
C ASN A 274 4.89 -36.79 -40.73
N VAL A 275 4.54 -36.91 -39.43
CA VAL A 275 5.17 -37.60 -38.28
C VAL A 275 6.70 -37.82 -38.15
N ASN A 276 7.26 -37.42 -37.00
CA ASN A 276 7.48 -38.38 -35.90
C ASN A 276 7.57 -37.74 -34.50
N PRO A 277 7.09 -38.43 -33.44
CA PRO A 277 6.93 -37.92 -32.08
C PRO A 277 8.05 -38.41 -31.15
N ALA A 278 8.44 -37.62 -30.15
CA ALA A 278 8.94 -38.13 -28.86
C ALA A 278 9.32 -36.98 -27.92
N LEU A 279 8.41 -36.67 -26.98
CA LEU A 279 8.63 -36.60 -25.53
C LEU A 279 7.45 -35.85 -24.93
N ALA A 280 6.36 -36.59 -24.75
CA ALA A 280 5.32 -36.23 -23.81
C ALA A 280 5.76 -36.72 -22.42
N GLN A 281 5.86 -35.80 -21.45
CA GLN A 281 5.78 -36.03 -20.00
C GLN A 281 5.71 -34.63 -19.36
N THR A 282 4.80 -34.24 -18.48
CA THR A 282 3.65 -34.86 -17.79
C THR A 282 2.85 -33.71 -17.14
N GLN A 283 1.53 -33.84 -17.00
CA GLN A 283 0.75 -32.97 -16.10
C GLN A 283 1.18 -33.22 -14.64
N ASP A 284 1.90 -32.27 -14.05
CA ASP A 284 2.22 -32.28 -12.61
C ASP A 284 0.92 -32.05 -11.81
N GLN A 285 0.41 -33.09 -11.13
CA GLN A 285 -0.80 -33.07 -10.29
C GLN A 285 -0.49 -32.86 -8.79
N SER A 286 0.75 -32.58 -8.39
CA SER A 286 1.21 -32.70 -6.99
C SER A 286 0.62 -31.70 -5.97
N ASN A 287 -0.18 -30.70 -6.38
CA ASN A 287 -0.76 -29.69 -5.47
C ASN A 287 -2.02 -29.00 -6.05
N PRO A 288 -3.17 -29.69 -6.15
CA PRO A 288 -4.42 -29.06 -6.58
C PRO A 288 -4.95 -28.06 -5.54
N SER A 289 -5.77 -27.10 -5.96
CA SER A 289 -6.46 -26.23 -5.00
C SER A 289 -7.41 -27.05 -4.12
N PRO A 290 -7.51 -26.73 -2.81
CA PRO A 290 -8.46 -27.37 -1.91
C PRO A 290 -9.91 -26.90 -2.15
N LEU A 291 -10.12 -25.85 -2.96
CA LEU A 291 -11.43 -25.26 -3.21
C LEU A 291 -12.05 -25.79 -4.51
N LYS A 292 -13.36 -26.02 -4.49
CA LYS A 292 -14.16 -26.28 -5.70
C LYS A 292 -14.60 -24.95 -6.29
N PHE A 293 -14.23 -24.69 -7.53
CA PHE A 293 -14.56 -23.45 -8.22
C PHE A 293 -15.79 -23.61 -9.12
N PRO A 294 -16.73 -22.65 -9.12
CA PRO A 294 -17.85 -22.65 -10.03
C PRO A 294 -17.41 -22.37 -11.47
N VAL A 295 -18.18 -22.83 -12.45
CA VAL A 295 -18.01 -22.45 -13.86
C VAL A 295 -19.03 -21.33 -14.17
N PRO A 296 -18.60 -20.16 -14.65
CA PRO A 296 -19.52 -19.10 -15.07
C PRO A 296 -20.55 -19.59 -16.09
N LYS A 297 -21.80 -19.18 -15.97
CA LYS A 297 -22.90 -19.47 -16.90
C LYS A 297 -23.61 -18.17 -17.28
N GLY A 298 -24.16 -18.11 -18.49
CA GLY A 298 -24.98 -16.97 -18.93
C GLY A 298 -24.22 -15.69 -19.24
N VAL A 299 -22.89 -15.74 -19.43
CA VAL A 299 -22.09 -14.61 -19.88
C VAL A 299 -22.05 -14.61 -21.41
N SER A 300 -22.78 -13.67 -22.04
CA SER A 300 -22.67 -13.40 -23.47
C SER A 300 -21.25 -12.97 -23.83
N ASN A 301 -20.73 -13.40 -24.98
CA ASN A 301 -19.41 -12.98 -25.49
C ASN A 301 -18.23 -13.19 -24.51
N GLN A 302 -18.33 -14.16 -23.60
CA GLN A 302 -17.23 -14.53 -22.72
C GLN A 302 -16.03 -15.01 -23.55
N LEU A 303 -14.88 -14.39 -23.36
CA LEU A 303 -13.63 -14.82 -23.98
C LEU A 303 -12.99 -15.91 -23.13
N PHE A 304 -12.74 -15.60 -21.86
CA PHE A 304 -12.21 -16.54 -20.87
C PHE A 304 -12.49 -16.00 -19.46
N TYR A 305 -12.18 -16.80 -18.45
CA TYR A 305 -12.30 -16.36 -17.07
C TYR A 305 -11.09 -16.74 -16.22
N LEU A 306 -10.86 -15.98 -15.16
CA LEU A 306 -9.74 -16.13 -14.25
C LEU A 306 -10.24 -16.42 -12.83
N GLN A 307 -9.66 -17.42 -12.20
CA GLN A 307 -9.92 -17.81 -10.82
C GLN A 307 -8.61 -17.95 -10.04
N ARG A 308 -8.68 -17.89 -8.71
CA ARG A 308 -7.49 -17.97 -7.87
C ARG A 308 -7.80 -18.43 -6.46
N ASP A 309 -6.80 -18.95 -5.76
CA ASP A 309 -6.91 -19.14 -4.32
C ASP A 309 -6.73 -17.82 -3.54
N PRO A 310 -7.34 -17.70 -2.34
CA PRO A 310 -8.38 -18.56 -1.76
C PRO A 310 -9.82 -18.11 -2.15
N ASN A 311 -9.98 -17.29 -3.20
CA ASN A 311 -11.24 -16.61 -3.49
C ASN A 311 -11.99 -17.28 -4.67
N THR A 312 -13.17 -17.82 -4.39
CA THR A 312 -13.99 -18.51 -5.39
C THR A 312 -14.74 -17.60 -6.35
N ASN A 313 -14.75 -16.27 -6.12
CA ASN A 313 -15.28 -15.33 -7.09
C ASN A 313 -14.44 -15.36 -8.37
N THR A 314 -15.10 -15.16 -9.50
CA THR A 314 -14.47 -15.30 -10.82
C THR A 314 -14.28 -13.93 -11.45
N ILE A 315 -13.13 -13.71 -12.09
CA ILE A 315 -12.93 -12.57 -12.98
C ILE A 315 -13.32 -13.00 -14.39
N ILE A 316 -14.23 -12.26 -14.99
CA ILE A 316 -14.71 -12.51 -16.35
C ILE A 316 -13.98 -11.56 -17.28
N CYS A 317 -13.45 -12.10 -18.38
CA CYS A 317 -12.97 -11.33 -19.52
C CYS A 317 -13.98 -11.51 -20.65
N GLU A 318 -14.75 -10.46 -20.92
CA GLU A 318 -15.83 -10.43 -21.91
C GLU A 318 -15.40 -9.56 -23.10
N LEU A 319 -15.76 -9.96 -24.31
CA LEU A 319 -15.52 -9.14 -25.50
C LEU A 319 -16.35 -7.87 -25.43
N ASN A 320 -15.71 -6.71 -25.60
CA ASN A 320 -16.39 -5.44 -25.63
C ASN A 320 -16.87 -5.12 -27.06
N THR A 321 -18.17 -5.16 -27.30
CA THR A 321 -18.79 -4.83 -28.60
C THR A 321 -19.63 -3.55 -28.50
N SER A 322 -19.66 -2.75 -29.57
CA SER A 322 -20.61 -1.64 -29.73
C SER A 322 -22.03 -2.13 -29.99
N ALA A 323 -23.00 -1.21 -29.99
CA ALA A 323 -24.40 -1.52 -30.33
C ALA A 323 -24.53 -2.14 -31.73
N ASN A 324 -23.59 -1.85 -32.63
CA ASN A 324 -23.51 -2.38 -33.99
C ASN A 324 -22.75 -3.71 -34.08
N GLY A 325 -22.38 -4.34 -32.95
CA GLY A 325 -21.68 -5.63 -32.90
C GLY A 325 -20.19 -5.59 -33.24
N GLN A 326 -19.60 -4.40 -33.40
CA GLN A 326 -18.16 -4.24 -33.68
C GLN A 326 -17.35 -4.14 -32.39
N VAL A 327 -16.13 -4.70 -32.38
CA VAL A 327 -15.25 -4.65 -31.20
C VAL A 327 -14.79 -3.21 -30.93
N VAL A 328 -14.86 -2.79 -29.66
CA VAL A 328 -14.38 -1.47 -29.23
C VAL A 328 -12.86 -1.43 -29.28
N LYS A 329 -12.29 -0.69 -30.22
CA LYS A 329 -10.84 -0.73 -30.52
C LYS A 329 -9.94 -0.31 -29.35
N ASP A 330 -10.36 0.68 -28.56
CA ASP A 330 -9.55 1.22 -27.46
C ASP A 330 -9.62 0.36 -26.19
N GLU A 331 -10.66 -0.47 -26.06
CA GLU A 331 -10.88 -1.34 -24.91
C GLU A 331 -11.64 -2.59 -25.36
N PRO A 332 -10.98 -3.52 -26.07
CA PRO A 332 -11.64 -4.65 -26.73
C PRO A 332 -12.11 -5.74 -25.75
N VAL A 333 -11.69 -5.66 -24.48
CA VAL A 333 -12.02 -6.64 -23.43
C VAL A 333 -12.49 -5.90 -22.18
N LEU A 334 -13.72 -6.21 -21.74
CA LEU A 334 -14.24 -5.80 -20.44
C LEU A 334 -13.83 -6.82 -19.38
N VAL A 335 -13.34 -6.33 -18.25
CA VAL A 335 -12.91 -7.17 -17.13
C VAL A 335 -13.66 -6.78 -15.87
N TYR A 336 -14.36 -7.74 -15.26
CA TYR A 336 -15.19 -7.53 -14.07
C TYR A 336 -15.27 -8.80 -13.20
N TRP A 337 -15.74 -8.65 -11.96
CA TRP A 337 -16.03 -9.74 -11.03
C TRP A 337 -17.43 -10.32 -11.24
N LEU A 338 -17.52 -11.64 -11.16
CA LEU A 338 -18.75 -12.38 -10.92
C LEU A 338 -18.71 -12.94 -9.49
N ARG A 339 -19.58 -12.42 -8.61
CA ARG A 339 -19.55 -12.73 -7.17
C ARG A 339 -20.62 -13.73 -6.77
N TYR A 340 -20.23 -14.98 -6.54
CA TYR A 340 -21.21 -16.05 -6.25
C TYR A 340 -21.81 -15.97 -4.84
N GLN A 341 -21.10 -15.36 -3.89
CA GLN A 341 -21.63 -15.10 -2.54
C GLN A 341 -22.68 -13.99 -2.51
N GLU A 342 -22.80 -13.20 -3.59
CA GLU A 342 -23.74 -12.10 -3.76
C GLU A 342 -24.69 -12.42 -4.93
N ASN A 343 -25.30 -13.62 -4.94
CA ASN A 343 -26.24 -14.09 -5.98
C ASN A 343 -25.72 -14.08 -7.44
N GLY A 344 -24.40 -14.05 -7.66
CA GLY A 344 -23.83 -13.99 -9.00
C GLY A 344 -23.82 -12.57 -9.61
N GLU A 345 -23.87 -11.54 -8.78
CA GLU A 345 -23.85 -10.14 -9.24
C GLU A 345 -22.55 -9.80 -10.00
N LYS A 346 -22.71 -9.07 -11.11
CA LYS A 346 -21.59 -8.49 -11.87
C LYS A 346 -21.11 -7.22 -11.16
N LYS A 347 -19.81 -7.14 -10.86
CA LYS A 347 -19.21 -5.97 -10.22
C LYS A 347 -17.91 -5.57 -10.90
N ASP A 348 -17.75 -4.30 -11.23
CA ASP A 348 -16.54 -3.82 -11.87
C ASP A 348 -15.28 -4.00 -11.00
N LEU A 349 -14.14 -4.10 -11.67
CA LEU A 349 -12.84 -4.00 -11.01
C LEU A 349 -12.65 -2.57 -10.49
N GLY A 350 -12.31 -2.44 -9.20
CA GLY A 350 -11.85 -1.16 -8.65
C GLY A 350 -10.50 -0.74 -9.25
N TYR A 351 -10.17 0.55 -9.17
CA TYR A 351 -8.97 1.15 -9.79
C TYR A 351 -7.67 0.36 -9.52
N ILE A 352 -7.42 -0.01 -8.26
CA ILE A 352 -6.21 -0.75 -7.88
C ILE A 352 -6.14 -2.10 -8.60
N GLN A 353 -7.26 -2.81 -8.65
CA GLN A 353 -7.33 -4.12 -9.29
C GLN A 353 -7.13 -4.00 -10.80
N ARG A 354 -7.72 -2.97 -11.42
CA ARG A 354 -7.56 -2.68 -12.85
C ARG A 354 -6.11 -2.29 -13.19
N LYS A 355 -5.49 -1.39 -12.42
CA LYS A 355 -4.17 -0.83 -12.78
C LYS A 355 -2.98 -1.71 -12.39
N PHE A 356 -3.11 -2.53 -11.34
CA PHE A 356 -1.98 -3.28 -10.79
C PHE A 356 -2.18 -4.80 -10.76
N ALA A 357 -3.39 -5.32 -10.95
CA ALA A 357 -3.67 -6.77 -10.85
C ALA A 357 -4.25 -7.37 -12.15
N TYR A 358 -5.57 -7.28 -12.32
CA TYR A 358 -6.34 -8.04 -13.30
C TYR A 358 -6.72 -7.26 -14.55
N GLY A 359 -6.38 -5.97 -14.64
CA GLY A 359 -6.62 -5.23 -15.86
C GLY A 359 -5.82 -5.79 -17.04
N ILE A 360 -6.39 -5.60 -18.23
CA ILE A 360 -5.80 -6.03 -19.49
C ILE A 360 -5.40 -4.77 -20.28
N GLU A 361 -4.11 -4.66 -20.58
CA GLU A 361 -3.59 -3.71 -21.56
C GLU A 361 -3.78 -4.32 -22.96
N SER A 362 -4.36 -3.56 -23.88
CA SER A 362 -4.56 -3.98 -25.27
C SER A 362 -3.77 -3.12 -26.25
N LYS A 363 -3.18 -3.75 -27.25
CA LYS A 363 -2.50 -3.10 -28.38
C LYS A 363 -3.06 -3.66 -29.68
N SER A 364 -3.58 -2.80 -30.56
CA SER A 364 -4.06 -3.24 -31.88
C SER A 364 -2.87 -3.69 -32.75
N LEU A 365 -3.06 -4.83 -33.44
CA LEU A 365 -2.11 -5.39 -34.41
C LEU A 365 -2.57 -5.18 -35.86
N GLY A 366 -3.72 -4.54 -36.07
CA GLY A 366 -4.40 -4.45 -37.37
C GLY A 366 -5.29 -5.67 -37.67
N LYS A 367 -6.14 -5.57 -38.71
CA LYS A 367 -7.09 -6.63 -39.13
C LYS A 367 -7.97 -7.18 -37.99
N ASP A 368 -8.43 -6.30 -37.10
CA ASP A 368 -9.21 -6.64 -35.90
C ASP A 368 -8.54 -7.66 -34.94
N GLN A 369 -7.21 -7.71 -34.95
CA GLN A 369 -6.42 -8.47 -33.99
C GLN A 369 -5.85 -7.56 -32.92
N TYR A 370 -5.83 -8.05 -31.68
CA TYR A 370 -5.30 -7.30 -30.53
C TYR A 370 -4.35 -8.18 -29.73
N GLU A 371 -3.20 -7.63 -29.39
CA GLU A 371 -2.34 -8.18 -28.35
C GLU A 371 -2.87 -7.72 -26.99
N LEU A 372 -3.09 -8.66 -26.07
CA LEU A 372 -3.59 -8.45 -24.73
C LEU A 372 -2.51 -8.85 -23.72
N ARG A 373 -2.30 -8.05 -22.69
CA ARG A 373 -1.38 -8.35 -21.59
C ARG A 373 -2.03 -8.05 -20.25
N PHE A 374 -1.90 -8.94 -19.28
CA PHE A 374 -2.23 -8.58 -17.91
C PHE A 374 -1.27 -7.52 -17.37
N VAL A 375 -1.80 -6.50 -16.70
CA VAL A 375 -0.99 -5.45 -16.06
C VAL A 375 0.03 -6.03 -15.07
N SER A 376 -0.34 -7.10 -14.37
CA SER A 376 0.49 -7.80 -13.39
C SER A 376 1.53 -8.75 -14.01
N HIS A 377 1.35 -9.15 -15.27
CA HIS A 377 2.22 -10.13 -15.91
C HIS A 377 2.40 -9.87 -17.41
N LYS A 378 3.25 -8.90 -17.74
CA LYS A 378 3.50 -8.43 -19.12
C LYS A 378 4.30 -9.39 -20.00
N LYS A 379 4.86 -10.48 -19.44
CA LYS A 379 5.72 -11.45 -20.14
C LYS A 379 4.95 -12.54 -20.88
N LEU A 380 3.63 -12.64 -20.66
CA LEU A 380 2.77 -13.61 -21.31
C LEU A 380 1.74 -12.87 -22.20
N PRO A 381 2.10 -12.54 -23.45
CA PRO A 381 1.15 -11.93 -24.38
C PRO A 381 0.07 -12.93 -24.77
N MET A 382 -1.16 -12.45 -24.83
CA MET A 382 -2.31 -13.17 -25.36
C MET A 382 -2.80 -12.43 -26.60
N TYR A 383 -3.53 -13.12 -27.47
CA TYR A 383 -3.96 -12.58 -28.76
C TYR A 383 -5.45 -12.77 -28.93
N LEU A 384 -6.19 -11.66 -28.97
CA LEU A 384 -7.59 -11.64 -29.34
C LEU A 384 -7.69 -11.69 -30.86
N VAL A 385 -8.27 -12.78 -31.37
CA VAL A 385 -8.37 -13.04 -32.81
C VAL A 385 -9.77 -13.55 -33.12
N LYS A 386 -10.38 -13.02 -34.19
CA LYS A 386 -11.60 -13.59 -34.75
C LYS A 386 -11.24 -14.91 -35.43
N SER A 387 -11.82 -16.00 -34.95
CA SER A 387 -11.61 -17.34 -35.49
C SER A 387 -12.32 -17.49 -36.83
N ASP A 388 -11.61 -18.09 -37.79
CA ASP A 388 -12.15 -18.36 -39.12
C ASP A 388 -13.22 -19.47 -39.09
N ASN A 389 -13.15 -20.39 -38.12
CA ASN A 389 -14.00 -21.57 -38.02
C ASN A 389 -15.44 -21.24 -37.58
N ASP A 390 -15.57 -20.39 -36.56
CA ASP A 390 -16.87 -20.08 -35.92
C ASP A 390 -17.22 -18.59 -35.99
N GLN A 391 -16.36 -17.78 -36.64
CA GLN A 391 -16.54 -16.34 -36.80
C GLN A 391 -16.68 -15.56 -35.48
N LYS A 392 -16.25 -16.15 -34.36
CA LYS A 392 -16.25 -15.52 -33.03
C LYS A 392 -14.85 -15.11 -32.62
N TYR A 393 -14.77 -14.11 -31.73
CA TYR A 393 -13.51 -13.72 -31.14
C TYR A 393 -13.11 -14.68 -30.03
N HIS A 394 -11.87 -15.12 -30.07
CA HIS A 394 -11.26 -15.95 -29.04
C HIS A 394 -9.91 -15.38 -28.64
N VAL A 395 -9.48 -15.70 -27.42
CA VAL A 395 -8.17 -15.31 -26.93
C VAL A 395 -7.23 -16.51 -26.96
N TYR A 396 -6.09 -16.33 -27.60
CA TYR A 396 -5.06 -17.35 -27.73
C TYR A 396 -3.80 -16.98 -26.95
N VAL A 397 -3.15 -17.96 -26.34
CA VAL A 397 -1.82 -17.81 -25.74
C VAL A 397 -0.90 -18.92 -26.27
N THR A 398 0.39 -18.62 -26.40
CA THR A 398 1.39 -19.64 -26.71
C THR A 398 2.16 -19.99 -25.45
N VAL A 399 2.03 -21.23 -25.00
CA VAL A 399 2.73 -21.77 -23.82
C VAL A 399 3.34 -23.09 -24.20
N ASN A 400 4.61 -23.31 -23.86
CA ASN A 400 5.33 -24.55 -24.17
C ASN A 400 5.24 -24.91 -25.67
N ASN A 401 5.37 -23.90 -26.54
CA ASN A 401 5.23 -23.99 -28.00
C ASN A 401 3.86 -24.50 -28.52
N LYS A 402 2.83 -24.47 -27.67
CA LYS A 402 1.46 -24.83 -28.05
C LYS A 402 0.58 -23.58 -28.03
N LYS A 403 -0.15 -23.35 -29.13
CA LYS A 403 -1.15 -22.29 -29.23
C LYS A 403 -2.46 -22.78 -28.63
N ILE A 404 -2.89 -22.15 -27.55
CA ILE A 404 -4.05 -22.56 -26.74
C ILE A 404 -5.10 -21.47 -26.82
N GLN A 405 -6.30 -21.82 -27.27
CA GLN A 405 -7.51 -21.02 -27.08
C GLN A 405 -7.90 -21.09 -25.61
N ILE A 406 -7.83 -19.97 -24.90
CA ILE A 406 -8.00 -19.92 -23.45
C ILE A 406 -9.48 -20.04 -23.10
N GLU A 407 -9.82 -20.94 -22.18
CA GLU A 407 -11.14 -20.98 -21.55
C GLU A 407 -11.06 -20.49 -20.10
N ARG A 408 -10.03 -20.96 -19.38
CA ARG A 408 -9.83 -20.67 -17.97
C ARG A 408 -8.35 -20.46 -17.65
N ILE A 409 -8.07 -19.42 -16.88
CA ILE A 409 -6.80 -19.22 -16.19
C ILE A 409 -7.04 -19.43 -14.70
N PHE A 410 -6.17 -20.20 -14.05
CA PHE A 410 -6.24 -20.46 -12.62
C PHE A 410 -4.90 -20.16 -11.94
N LEU A 411 -4.93 -19.37 -10.87
CA LEU A 411 -3.74 -19.05 -10.08
C LEU A 411 -3.76 -19.81 -8.76
N ARG A 412 -2.78 -20.70 -8.56
CA ARG A 412 -2.55 -21.35 -7.27
C ARG A 412 -1.70 -20.44 -6.40
N ILE A 413 -2.31 -19.87 -5.37
CA ILE A 413 -1.66 -18.95 -4.43
C ILE A 413 -1.55 -19.62 -3.07
N GLU A 414 -0.35 -19.62 -2.50
CA GLU A 414 -0.07 -20.23 -1.19
C GLU A 414 0.73 -19.26 -0.32
N GLY A 415 0.02 -18.50 0.50
CA GLY A 415 0.60 -17.44 1.33
C GLY A 415 0.97 -16.19 0.52
N GLY A 416 1.86 -15.37 1.09
CA GLY A 416 2.18 -14.04 0.57
C GLY A 416 1.23 -12.96 1.06
N SER A 417 1.46 -11.71 0.63
CA SER A 417 0.62 -10.57 0.99
C SER A 417 -0.38 -10.27 -0.13
N PHE A 418 -1.39 -9.44 0.14
CA PHE A 418 -2.35 -9.00 -0.88
C PHE A 418 -1.68 -8.40 -2.13
N TRP A 419 -0.53 -7.74 -1.98
CA TRP A 419 0.20 -7.07 -3.06
C TRP A 419 1.25 -7.94 -3.74
N LEU A 420 1.78 -8.90 -2.99
CA LEU A 420 2.81 -9.84 -3.44
C LEU A 420 2.37 -11.24 -3.02
N PRO A 421 1.34 -11.81 -3.71
CA PRO A 421 0.91 -13.16 -3.44
C PRO A 421 1.99 -14.13 -3.89
N ASN A 422 2.20 -15.20 -3.13
CA ASN A 422 3.12 -16.25 -3.52
C ASN A 422 2.39 -17.21 -4.48
N VAL A 423 2.54 -16.96 -5.79
CA VAL A 423 1.92 -17.75 -6.85
C VAL A 423 2.78 -18.99 -7.11
N LYS A 424 2.30 -20.17 -6.75
CA LYS A 424 3.01 -21.44 -6.98
C LYS A 424 3.05 -21.82 -8.46
N TYR A 425 1.91 -21.67 -9.12
CA TYR A 425 1.78 -21.88 -10.57
C TYR A 425 0.55 -21.16 -11.12
N VAL A 426 0.59 -20.92 -12.42
CA VAL A 426 -0.56 -20.52 -13.24
C VAL A 426 -0.93 -21.68 -14.13
N GLU A 427 -2.17 -22.11 -14.05
CA GLU A 427 -2.74 -23.15 -14.89
C GLU A 427 -3.60 -22.49 -15.98
N ILE A 428 -3.38 -22.88 -17.22
CA ILE A 428 -4.13 -22.41 -18.38
C ILE A 428 -4.82 -23.62 -18.98
N LYS A 429 -6.14 -23.59 -18.98
CA LYS A 429 -7.00 -24.62 -19.56
C LYS A 429 -7.75 -24.05 -20.76
N GLY A 430 -7.85 -24.86 -21.80
CA GLY A 430 -8.65 -24.54 -22.98
C GLY A 430 -8.45 -25.55 -24.10
N MET A 431 -8.57 -25.12 -25.35
CA MET A 431 -8.45 -25.99 -26.52
C MET A 431 -7.16 -25.71 -27.28
N ASN A 432 -6.46 -26.76 -27.72
CA ASN A 432 -5.31 -26.60 -28.59
C ASN A 432 -5.78 -26.19 -30.00
N ALA A 433 -5.28 -25.06 -30.50
CA ALA A 433 -5.73 -24.48 -31.77
C ALA A 433 -5.41 -25.35 -32.99
N ALA A 434 -4.45 -26.28 -32.90
CA ALA A 434 -4.02 -27.10 -34.04
C ALA A 434 -4.92 -28.32 -34.28
N ASN A 435 -5.47 -28.92 -33.21
CA ASN A 435 -6.19 -30.19 -33.27
C ASN A 435 -7.51 -30.20 -32.47
N ASN A 436 -7.89 -29.05 -31.91
CA ASN A 436 -9.10 -28.84 -31.13
C ASN A 436 -9.26 -29.80 -29.91
N THR A 437 -8.16 -30.35 -29.38
CA THR A 437 -8.19 -31.18 -28.18
C THR A 437 -8.08 -30.32 -26.93
N ALA A 438 -8.84 -30.67 -25.88
CA ALA A 438 -8.71 -30.03 -24.57
C ALA A 438 -7.28 -30.20 -24.03
N ILE A 439 -6.70 -29.10 -23.57
CA ILE A 439 -5.34 -29.06 -23.03
C ILE A 439 -5.30 -28.24 -21.75
N THR A 440 -4.38 -28.62 -20.85
CA THR A 440 -4.11 -27.86 -19.63
C THR A 440 -2.60 -27.80 -19.44
N GLU A 441 -2.07 -26.58 -19.40
CA GLU A 441 -0.64 -26.30 -19.21
C GLU A 441 -0.44 -25.54 -17.90
N ARG A 442 0.65 -25.82 -17.18
CA ARG A 442 1.02 -25.12 -15.95
C ARG A 442 2.35 -24.40 -16.13
N ILE A 443 2.40 -23.14 -15.70
CA ILE A 443 3.58 -22.28 -15.71
C ILE A 443 3.95 -22.00 -14.25
N LYS A 444 5.18 -22.32 -13.85
CA LYS A 444 5.72 -21.85 -12.56
C LYS A 444 6.15 -20.40 -12.70
N ILE A 445 5.77 -19.55 -11.75
CA ILE A 445 6.06 -18.11 -11.73
C ILE A 445 7.06 -17.79 -10.63
#